data_AF-A0A0J7K1R7-F1
#
_entry.id   AF-A0A0J7K1R7-F1
#
_cell.length_a   1.000
_cell.length_b   1.000
_cell.length_c   1.000
_cell.angle_alpha   90.00
_cell.angle_beta   90.00
_cell.angle_gamma   90.00
#
_symmetry.space_group_name_H-M   'P 1'
#
loop_
_entity.id
_entity.type
_entity.pdbx_description
1 polymer ?
#
loop_
_entity_poly.entity_id
_entity_poly.type
_entity_poly.pdbx_seq_one_letter_code
_entity_poly.pdbx_strand_id
1 'polypeptide(L)'
;MHICELPYKNNQISLFVLLPGCCAKQETKNKIFDKYTMVKDMYKLLNRLSTEKEIRRHFHNWLKDNVTREGSPNFVVWPKFELEIELPIHHLLHALGLKELVTSDGIDMSGFVAGDNQRLHFGSVVHRAHIKVTEENTVASAVTALYTENEFAQPSERVICNSDIPFVWLIYDKHRRNVLFAGAFNKVDENNSYLKRERRRSSYGFF
;
A
#
# COMPACT_ATOMS: atom_id res chain seq x y z
N MET A 1 12.80 7.28 11.54
CA MET A 1 12.15 6.13 10.89
C MET A 1 12.84 4.91 11.43
N HIS A 2 12.09 3.85 11.66
CA HIS A 2 12.61 2.58 12.11
C HIS A 2 12.12 1.50 11.15
N ILE A 3 12.97 0.52 10.83
CA ILE A 3 12.68 -0.49 9.84
C ILE A 3 12.93 -1.85 10.47
N CYS A 4 11.95 -2.73 10.40
CA CYS A 4 12.06 -4.11 10.83
C CYS A 4 11.89 -5.04 9.64
N GLU A 5 12.68 -6.11 9.64
CA GLU A 5 12.61 -7.17 8.64
C GLU A 5 12.12 -8.45 9.30
N LEU A 6 11.11 -9.07 8.67
CA LEU A 6 10.61 -10.40 8.98
C LEU A 6 10.82 -11.28 7.75
N PRO A 7 11.89 -12.07 7.70
CA PRO A 7 12.19 -12.92 6.54
C PRO A 7 11.25 -14.12 6.45
N TYR A 8 10.90 -14.53 5.24
CA TYR A 8 10.16 -15.77 4.98
C TYR A 8 11.09 -16.97 4.74
N LYS A 9 10.50 -18.15 4.49
CA LYS A 9 11.23 -19.38 4.13
C LYS A 9 12.23 -19.10 2.99
N ASN A 10 13.46 -19.59 3.17
CA ASN A 10 14.63 -19.39 2.29
C ASN A 10 15.27 -17.99 2.29
N ASN A 11 14.80 -17.05 3.12
CA ASN A 11 15.39 -15.73 3.33
C ASN A 11 15.56 -14.87 2.06
N GLN A 12 14.88 -15.20 0.97
CA GLN A 12 14.89 -14.44 -0.29
C GLN A 12 13.83 -13.35 -0.31
N ILE A 13 12.67 -13.63 0.28
CA ILE A 13 11.57 -12.68 0.39
C ILE A 13 11.40 -12.32 1.87
N SER A 14 11.19 -11.04 2.14
CA SER A 14 10.93 -10.55 3.50
C SER A 14 9.75 -9.58 3.53
N LEU A 15 9.06 -9.56 4.66
CA LEU A 15 8.20 -8.45 5.04
C LEU A 15 9.05 -7.38 5.71
N PHE A 16 9.03 -6.17 5.18
CA PHE A 16 9.58 -4.98 5.83
C PHE A 16 8.44 -4.17 6.44
N VAL A 17 8.62 -3.75 7.69
CA VAL A 17 7.71 -2.82 8.39
C VAL A 17 8.47 -1.55 8.72
N LEU A 18 7.99 -0.42 8.21
CA LEU A 18 8.60 0.89 8.39
C LEU A 18 7.71 1.74 9.30
N LEU A 19 8.27 2.14 10.43
CA LEU A 19 7.62 2.93 11.46
C LEU A 19 8.07 4.39 11.37
N PRO A 20 7.15 5.36 11.54
CA PRO A 20 7.51 6.75 11.75
C PRO A 20 8.48 6.89 12.92
N GLY A 21 9.41 7.86 12.84
CA GLY A 21 10.51 7.98 13.81
C GLY A 21 10.08 8.26 15.26
N CYS A 22 8.86 8.78 15.45
CA CYS A 22 8.27 9.00 16.76
C CYS A 22 7.80 7.70 17.44
N CYS A 23 7.44 6.68 16.67
CA CYS A 23 6.86 5.43 17.17
C CYS A 23 7.92 4.42 17.64
N ALA A 24 9.20 4.64 17.30
CA ALA A 24 10.30 3.74 17.64
C ALA A 24 11.01 4.10 18.96
N LYS A 25 10.71 5.27 19.53
CA LYS A 25 11.29 5.72 20.80
C LYS A 25 10.30 5.40 21.91
N GLN A 26 10.47 4.26 22.58
CA GLN A 26 9.72 3.92 23.81
C GLN A 26 10.06 4.83 25.02
N GLU A 27 10.94 5.81 24.85
CA GLU A 27 11.26 6.81 25.88
C GLU A 27 10.32 8.02 25.85
N THR A 28 9.03 7.84 26.16
CA THR A 28 8.32 8.72 27.09
C THR A 28 6.99 8.07 27.46
N LYS A 29 6.93 7.40 28.61
CA LYS A 29 5.71 6.82 29.19
C LYS A 29 4.59 7.85 29.51
N ASN A 30 4.75 9.13 29.15
CA ASN A 30 3.82 10.22 29.49
C ASN A 30 3.47 11.18 28.35
N LYS A 31 3.85 10.91 27.09
CA LYS A 31 3.29 11.69 25.97
C LYS A 31 2.11 10.94 25.40
N ILE A 32 0.91 11.45 25.65
CA ILE A 32 -0.22 11.23 24.76
C ILE A 32 0.28 11.62 23.37
N PHE A 33 0.59 10.65 22.51
CA PHE A 33 0.83 10.94 21.11
C PHE A 33 -0.50 11.41 20.56
N ASP A 34 -0.64 12.72 20.36
CA ASP A 34 -1.82 13.21 19.71
C ASP A 34 -1.86 12.65 18.28
N LYS A 35 -3.08 12.31 17.84
CA LYS A 35 -3.34 11.71 16.52
C LYS A 35 -2.75 12.55 15.39
N TYR A 36 -2.71 13.87 15.56
CA TYR A 36 -2.14 14.81 14.62
C TYR A 36 -0.63 14.58 14.40
N THR A 37 0.13 14.40 15.47
CA THR A 37 1.58 14.14 15.40
C THR A 37 1.88 12.81 14.70
N MET A 38 1.10 11.76 14.99
CA MET A 38 1.26 10.45 14.34
C MET A 38 1.00 10.52 12.82
N VAL A 39 -0.09 11.17 12.42
CA VAL A 39 -0.43 11.38 11.00
C VAL A 39 0.65 12.22 10.30
N LYS A 40 1.10 13.31 10.92
CA LYS A 40 2.17 14.17 10.39
C LYS A 40 3.46 13.41 10.18
N ASP A 41 3.85 12.56 11.13
CA ASP A 41 5.08 11.78 11.02
C ASP A 41 4.99 10.64 10.00
N MET A 42 3.78 10.08 9.80
CA MET A 42 3.50 9.17 8.70
C MET A 42 3.65 9.85 7.33
N TYR A 43 3.11 11.07 7.16
CA TYR A 43 3.32 11.83 5.92
C TYR A 43 4.79 12.15 5.69
N LYS A 44 5.55 12.53 6.72
CA LYS A 44 7.00 12.73 6.60
C LYS A 44 7.71 11.44 6.16
N LEU A 45 7.32 10.29 6.71
CA LEU A 45 7.85 8.99 6.32
C LEU A 45 7.61 8.72 4.83
N LEU A 46 6.36 8.79 4.38
CA LEU A 46 5.99 8.58 2.98
C LEU A 46 6.70 9.57 2.05
N ASN A 47 6.72 10.86 2.41
CA ASN A 47 7.40 11.87 1.62
C ASN A 47 8.90 11.56 1.48
N ARG A 48 9.56 11.09 2.53
CA ARG A 48 10.98 10.68 2.45
C ARG A 48 11.17 9.50 1.52
N LEU A 49 10.34 8.46 1.63
CA LEU A 49 10.40 7.30 0.73
C LEU A 49 10.23 7.70 -0.74
N SER A 50 9.38 8.69 -1.01
CA SER A 50 9.08 9.15 -2.37
C SER A 50 10.06 10.19 -2.92
N THR A 51 10.70 11.02 -2.09
CA THR A 51 11.49 12.18 -2.55
C THR A 51 12.99 12.03 -2.36
N GLU A 52 13.45 11.20 -1.42
CA GLU A 52 14.87 11.09 -1.09
C GLU A 52 15.63 10.33 -2.19
N LYS A 53 16.53 11.03 -2.90
CA LYS A 53 17.22 10.51 -4.09
C LYS A 53 18.00 9.23 -3.80
N GLU A 54 18.66 9.14 -2.66
CA GLU A 54 19.44 7.96 -2.29
C GLU A 54 18.54 6.75 -2.00
N ILE A 55 17.40 6.94 -1.33
CA ILE A 55 16.40 5.88 -1.14
C ILE A 55 15.88 5.40 -2.50
N ARG A 56 15.56 6.31 -3.43
CA ARG A 56 15.06 5.96 -4.76
C ARG A 56 16.08 5.20 -5.60
N ARG A 57 17.34 5.65 -5.57
CA ARG A 57 18.41 5.09 -6.42
C ARG A 57 18.95 3.77 -5.87
N HIS A 58 19.01 3.64 -4.55
CA HIS A 58 19.63 2.53 -3.86
C HIS A 58 18.70 1.85 -2.88
N PHE A 59 17.41 1.74 -3.23
CA PHE A 59 16.37 1.24 -2.33
C PHE A 59 16.71 -0.08 -1.67
N HIS A 60 17.26 -1.02 -2.44
CA HIS A 60 17.69 -2.32 -1.95
C HIS A 60 18.75 -2.22 -0.84
N ASN A 61 19.82 -1.47 -1.10
CA ASN A 61 20.92 -1.29 -0.14
C ASN A 61 20.42 -0.52 1.08
N TRP A 62 19.62 0.52 0.84
CA TRP A 62 19.02 1.32 1.89
C TRP A 62 18.15 0.48 2.83
N LEU A 63 17.29 -0.39 2.30
CA LEU A 63 16.53 -1.34 3.13
C LEU A 63 17.48 -2.23 3.94
N LYS A 64 18.47 -2.85 3.28
CA LYS A 64 19.41 -3.78 3.92
C LYS A 64 20.22 -3.13 5.06
N ASP A 65 20.64 -1.89 4.88
CA ASP A 65 21.56 -1.20 5.79
C ASP A 65 20.84 -0.55 6.98
N ASN A 66 19.53 -0.31 6.88
CA ASN A 66 18.75 0.41 7.90
C ASN A 66 17.79 -0.50 8.71
N VAL A 67 17.85 -1.82 8.49
CA VAL A 67 17.01 -2.80 9.19
C VAL A 67 17.51 -3.06 10.61
N THR A 68 16.57 -3.05 11.54
CA THR A 68 16.74 -3.63 12.87
C THR A 68 16.28 -5.07 12.84
N ARG A 69 17.16 -6.00 13.25
CA ARG A 69 16.90 -7.44 13.27
C ARG A 69 16.36 -7.90 14.61
N GLU A 70 15.65 -9.02 14.58
CA GLU A 70 15.21 -9.72 15.78
C GLU A 70 16.40 -9.96 16.73
N GLY A 71 16.17 -9.74 18.03
CA GLY A 71 17.23 -9.80 19.06
C GLY A 71 17.99 -8.48 19.28
N SER A 72 17.76 -7.45 18.47
CA SER A 72 18.31 -6.11 18.73
C SER A 72 17.53 -5.39 19.84
N PRO A 73 18.16 -4.56 20.69
CA PRO A 73 17.48 -3.84 21.78
C PRO A 73 16.41 -2.87 21.30
N ASN A 74 16.47 -2.47 20.02
CA ASN A 74 15.51 -1.55 19.40
C ASN A 74 14.50 -2.27 18.49
N PHE A 75 14.43 -3.61 18.51
CA PHE A 75 13.55 -4.34 17.60
C PHE A 75 12.07 -4.15 17.97
N VAL A 76 11.26 -3.66 17.04
CA VAL A 76 9.81 -3.43 17.21
C VAL A 76 9.03 -4.10 16.08
N VAL A 77 8.18 -5.07 16.35
CA VAL A 77 7.40 -5.80 15.33
C VAL A 77 5.98 -5.87 15.79
N TRP A 78 4.95 -5.55 14.99
CA TRP A 78 3.60 -6.13 15.21
C TRP A 78 2.71 -6.27 13.95
N PRO A 79 3.08 -7.04 12.91
CA PRO A 79 2.20 -7.27 11.77
C PRO A 79 1.49 -8.62 11.90
N LYS A 80 0.46 -8.70 12.76
CA LYS A 80 -0.66 -9.60 12.50
C LYS A 80 -1.75 -8.76 11.87
N PHE A 81 -1.99 -8.98 10.58
CA PHE A 81 -3.06 -8.28 9.89
C PHE A 81 -3.60 -9.13 8.75
N GLU A 82 -4.86 -8.90 8.43
CA GLU A 82 -5.51 -9.45 7.26
C GLU A 82 -6.23 -8.31 6.56
N LEU A 83 -5.96 -8.13 5.27
CA LEU A 83 -6.64 -7.14 4.45
C LEU A 83 -7.06 -7.78 3.13
N GLU A 84 -8.24 -7.37 2.69
CA GLU A 84 -8.78 -7.64 1.37
C GLU A 84 -9.29 -6.31 0.83
N ILE A 85 -8.73 -5.86 -0.28
CA ILE A 85 -9.04 -4.56 -0.88
C ILE A 85 -9.29 -4.75 -2.37
N GLU A 86 -10.40 -4.22 -2.85
CA GLU A 86 -10.67 -4.03 -4.27
C GLU A 86 -10.35 -2.59 -4.64
N LEU A 87 -9.34 -2.38 -5.49
CA LEU A 87 -8.89 -1.07 -5.94
C LEU A 87 -9.42 -0.81 -7.35
N PRO A 88 -10.38 0.11 -7.54
CA PRO A 88 -10.70 0.64 -8.85
C PRO A 88 -9.49 1.39 -9.42
N ILE A 89 -8.99 0.92 -10.56
CA ILE A 89 -7.75 1.42 -11.17
C ILE A 89 -7.99 2.63 -12.08
N HIS A 90 -9.25 2.99 -12.38
CA HIS A 90 -9.58 4.12 -13.25
C HIS A 90 -8.98 5.44 -12.77
N HIS A 91 -9.09 5.73 -11.46
CA HIS A 91 -8.49 6.93 -10.87
C HIS A 91 -6.96 6.92 -10.97
N LEU A 92 -6.34 5.74 -10.82
CA LEU A 92 -4.90 5.59 -10.95
C LEU A 92 -4.43 5.82 -12.38
N LEU A 93 -5.11 5.24 -13.38
CA LEU A 93 -4.80 5.47 -14.79
C LEU A 93 -4.89 6.95 -15.13
N HIS A 94 -5.93 7.64 -14.63
CA HIS A 94 -6.04 9.09 -14.82
C HIS A 94 -4.87 9.85 -14.19
N ALA A 95 -4.49 9.51 -12.95
CA ALA A 95 -3.36 10.14 -12.26
C ALA A 95 -2.00 9.89 -12.95
N LEU A 96 -1.86 8.75 -13.63
CA LEU A 96 -0.68 8.40 -14.43
C LEU A 96 -0.69 9.02 -15.83
N GLY A 97 -1.72 9.81 -16.19
CA GLY A 97 -1.87 10.39 -17.52
C GLY A 97 -2.39 9.42 -18.59
N LEU A 98 -2.79 8.20 -18.19
CA LEU A 98 -3.29 7.13 -19.05
C LEU A 98 -4.81 7.13 -19.18
N LYS A 99 -5.44 8.31 -19.13
CA LYS A 99 -6.90 8.46 -19.21
C LYS A 99 -7.49 7.94 -20.53
N GLU A 100 -6.70 7.92 -21.60
CA GLU A 100 -7.11 7.48 -22.92
C GLU A 100 -7.48 6.00 -22.95
N LEU A 101 -6.88 5.17 -22.08
CA LEU A 101 -7.20 3.74 -21.97
C LEU A 101 -8.62 3.46 -21.49
N VAL A 102 -9.21 4.39 -20.74
CA VAL A 102 -10.57 4.29 -20.17
C VAL A 102 -11.57 5.23 -20.85
N THR A 103 -11.13 5.96 -21.88
CA THR A 103 -11.99 6.87 -22.65
C THR A 103 -12.39 6.17 -23.95
N SER A 104 -13.69 6.13 -24.24
CA SER A 104 -14.17 5.67 -25.55
C SER A 104 -13.47 6.46 -26.66
N ASP A 105 -12.91 5.76 -27.64
CA ASP A 105 -12.15 6.35 -28.76
C ASP A 105 -10.88 7.13 -28.34
N GLY A 106 -10.40 6.96 -27.11
CA GLY A 106 -9.21 7.65 -26.60
C GLY A 106 -7.90 7.14 -27.20
N ILE A 107 -7.85 5.86 -27.56
CA ILE A 107 -6.67 5.21 -28.13
C ILE A 107 -7.08 4.03 -29.04
N ASP A 108 -6.34 3.82 -30.12
CA ASP A 108 -6.55 2.68 -30.99
C ASP A 108 -6.04 1.39 -30.34
N MET A 109 -6.98 0.51 -29.98
CA MET A 109 -6.71 -0.81 -29.41
C MET A 109 -7.11 -1.96 -30.35
N SER A 110 -7.28 -1.68 -31.64
CA SER A 110 -7.64 -2.69 -32.65
C SER A 110 -6.67 -3.88 -32.70
N GLY A 111 -5.39 -3.69 -32.33
CA GLY A 111 -4.40 -4.77 -32.26
C GLY A 111 -4.67 -5.87 -31.22
N PHE A 112 -5.61 -5.67 -30.28
CA PHE A 112 -5.94 -6.66 -29.26
C PHE A 112 -7.04 -7.65 -29.66
N VAL A 113 -7.81 -7.36 -30.72
CA VAL A 113 -8.95 -8.19 -31.15
C VAL A 113 -8.91 -8.39 -32.67
N ALA A 114 -9.18 -9.62 -33.12
CA ALA A 114 -9.33 -9.88 -34.54
C ALA A 114 -10.69 -9.38 -35.04
N GLY A 115 -10.70 -8.47 -36.03
CA GLY A 115 -11.90 -7.97 -36.71
C GLY A 115 -11.85 -6.47 -36.98
N ASP A 116 -12.55 -6.03 -38.03
CA ASP A 116 -12.58 -4.61 -38.41
C ASP A 116 -13.46 -3.78 -37.47
N ASN A 117 -12.93 -2.63 -37.03
CA ASN A 117 -13.66 -1.47 -36.50
C ASN A 117 -14.47 -1.64 -35.21
N GLN A 118 -14.01 -2.45 -34.25
CA GLN A 118 -14.53 -2.35 -32.88
C GLN A 118 -13.75 -1.28 -32.11
N ARG A 119 -14.47 -0.23 -31.71
CA ARG A 119 -13.98 0.78 -30.77
C ARG A 119 -13.82 0.09 -29.41
N LEU A 120 -12.58 -0.07 -28.97
CA LEU A 120 -12.24 -0.75 -27.73
C LEU A 120 -11.69 0.27 -26.73
N HIS A 121 -12.19 0.21 -25.51
CA HIS A 121 -11.67 0.92 -24.34
C HIS A 121 -11.82 0.01 -23.12
N PHE A 122 -11.06 0.27 -22.06
CA PHE A 122 -11.29 -0.40 -20.78
C PHE A 122 -12.58 0.14 -20.15
N GLY A 123 -13.54 -0.74 -19.92
CA GLY A 123 -14.78 -0.39 -19.21
C GLY A 123 -14.51 -0.11 -17.73
N SER A 124 -14.09 -1.13 -16.98
CA SER A 124 -13.66 -0.95 -15.60
C SER A 124 -12.54 -1.92 -15.22
N VAL A 125 -11.59 -1.46 -14.42
CA VAL A 125 -10.38 -2.23 -14.06
C VAL A 125 -10.30 -2.33 -12.54
N VAL A 126 -10.38 -3.55 -11.98
CA VAL A 126 -10.15 -3.82 -10.54
C VAL A 126 -8.79 -4.44 -10.37
N HIS A 127 -8.05 -3.97 -9.37
CA HIS A 127 -7.00 -4.77 -8.73
C HIS A 127 -7.46 -5.20 -7.34
N ARG A 128 -7.75 -6.48 -7.16
CA ARG A 128 -8.09 -7.07 -5.85
C ARG A 128 -6.86 -7.67 -5.22
N ALA A 129 -6.59 -7.33 -3.98
CA ALA A 129 -5.46 -7.88 -3.23
C ALA A 129 -5.95 -8.44 -1.89
N HIS A 130 -5.54 -9.67 -1.57
CA HIS A 130 -5.74 -10.30 -0.26
C HIS A 130 -4.38 -10.58 0.36
N ILE A 131 -4.11 -9.98 1.51
CA ILE A 131 -2.87 -10.15 2.27
C ILE A 131 -3.21 -10.50 3.70
N LYS A 132 -2.68 -11.63 4.17
CA LYS A 132 -2.78 -12.12 5.53
C LYS A 132 -1.39 -12.39 6.07
N VAL A 133 -0.95 -11.57 7.00
CA VAL A 133 0.29 -11.76 7.75
C VAL A 133 -0.04 -12.33 9.12
N THR A 134 0.59 -13.46 9.44
CA THR A 134 0.52 -14.13 10.74
C THR A 134 1.93 -14.23 11.35
N GLU A 135 2.03 -14.75 12.58
CA GLU A 135 3.33 -14.99 13.23
C GLU A 135 4.23 -15.95 12.46
N GLU A 136 3.63 -16.98 11.84
CA GLU A 136 4.39 -18.08 11.24
C GLU A 136 4.54 -17.94 9.73
N ASN A 137 3.55 -17.32 9.08
CA ASN A 137 3.44 -17.28 7.63
C ASN A 137 2.75 -16.00 7.13
N THR A 138 3.01 -15.65 5.88
CA THR A 138 2.22 -14.68 5.13
C THR A 138 1.59 -15.36 3.93
N VAL A 139 0.29 -15.14 3.74
CA VAL A 139 -0.44 -15.45 2.52
C VAL A 139 -0.70 -14.12 1.82
N ALA A 140 -0.23 -13.96 0.59
CA ALA A 140 -0.50 -12.77 -0.21
C ALA A 140 -0.88 -13.20 -1.63
N SER A 141 -2.01 -12.70 -2.12
CA SER A 141 -2.54 -12.96 -3.45
C SER A 141 -3.14 -11.69 -4.04
N ALA A 142 -3.07 -11.55 -5.36
CA ALA A 142 -3.73 -10.47 -6.07
C ALA A 142 -4.29 -10.96 -7.40
N VAL A 143 -5.41 -10.36 -7.79
CA VAL A 143 -6.11 -10.63 -9.04
C VAL A 143 -6.43 -9.28 -9.69
N THR A 144 -6.01 -9.11 -10.94
CA THR A 144 -6.42 -7.96 -11.75
C THR A 144 -7.47 -8.42 -12.74
N ALA A 145 -8.62 -7.75 -12.76
CA ALA A 145 -9.74 -8.08 -13.63
C ALA A 145 -10.18 -6.86 -14.44
N LEU A 146 -10.47 -7.09 -15.72
CA LEU A 146 -11.04 -6.12 -16.65
C LEU A 146 -12.51 -6.47 -16.86
N TYR A 147 -13.37 -5.46 -16.78
CA TYR A 147 -14.81 -5.58 -16.93
C TYR A 147 -15.29 -4.66 -18.06
N THR A 148 -16.38 -5.05 -18.73
CA THR A 148 -17.13 -4.17 -19.61
C THR A 148 -18.00 -3.19 -18.82
N GLU A 149 -18.46 -2.10 -19.46
CA GLU A 149 -19.28 -1.09 -18.79
C GLU A 149 -20.50 -1.72 -18.07
N ASN A 150 -20.80 -1.23 -16.85
CA ASN A 150 -21.90 -1.64 -15.95
C ASN A 150 -21.74 -2.90 -15.07
N GLU A 151 -20.58 -3.57 -15.01
CA GLU A 151 -20.41 -4.78 -14.18
C GLU A 151 -19.79 -4.57 -12.80
N PHE A 152 -19.51 -3.33 -12.40
CA PHE A 152 -18.82 -3.06 -11.14
C PHE A 152 -19.78 -3.03 -9.94
N ALA A 153 -19.67 -4.04 -9.08
CA ALA A 153 -20.17 -3.97 -7.72
C ALA A 153 -19.39 -2.92 -6.91
N GLN A 154 -20.01 -2.40 -5.85
CA GLN A 154 -19.35 -1.47 -4.94
C GLN A 154 -18.09 -2.14 -4.35
N PRO A 155 -16.91 -1.48 -4.40
CA PRO A 155 -15.68 -2.06 -3.89
C PRO A 155 -15.86 -2.54 -2.46
N SER A 156 -15.53 -3.80 -2.20
CA SER A 156 -15.56 -4.37 -0.87
C SER A 156 -14.18 -4.32 -0.24
N GLU A 157 -14.13 -3.94 1.04
CA GLU A 157 -12.90 -3.90 1.82
C GLU A 157 -13.12 -4.63 3.15
N ARG A 158 -12.17 -5.49 3.51
CA ARG A 158 -12.08 -6.10 4.84
C ARG A 158 -10.68 -5.84 5.36
N VAL A 159 -10.56 -5.13 6.48
CA VAL A 159 -9.26 -4.81 7.07
C VAL A 159 -9.27 -5.14 8.56
N ILE A 160 -8.39 -6.03 8.98
CA ILE A 160 -8.18 -6.47 10.35
C ILE A 160 -6.72 -6.22 10.69
N CYS A 161 -6.45 -5.29 11.60
CA CYS A 161 -5.11 -5.01 12.09
C CYS A 161 -5.17 -4.60 13.56
N ASN A 162 -4.36 -5.27 14.39
CA ASN A 162 -4.36 -5.05 15.84
C ASN A 162 -3.31 -4.00 16.27
N SER A 163 -2.95 -3.07 15.38
CA SER A 163 -2.02 -1.98 15.67
C SER A 163 -2.74 -0.63 15.73
N ASP A 164 -2.52 0.11 16.81
CA ASP A 164 -2.96 1.51 16.95
C ASP A 164 -1.95 2.51 16.36
N ILE A 165 -0.79 2.01 15.91
CA ILE A 165 0.30 2.83 15.37
C ILE A 165 0.30 2.71 13.83
N PRO A 166 0.41 3.83 13.09
CA PRO A 166 0.51 3.80 11.63
C PRO A 166 1.89 3.28 11.20
N PHE A 167 1.90 2.51 10.11
CA PHE A 167 3.12 1.94 9.55
C PHE A 167 3.00 1.73 8.05
N VAL A 168 4.14 1.75 7.35
CA VAL A 168 4.25 1.28 5.96
C VAL A 168 4.75 -0.15 6.01
N TRP A 169 4.28 -0.99 5.10
CA TRP A 169 4.73 -2.37 4.97
C TRP A 169 5.03 -2.72 3.50
N LEU A 170 5.97 -3.65 3.30
CA LEU A 170 6.42 -4.10 1.99
C LEU A 170 6.70 -5.60 2.03
N ILE A 171 6.17 -6.36 1.08
CA ILE A 171 6.68 -7.70 0.77
C ILE A 171 7.68 -7.54 -0.38
N TYR A 172 8.94 -7.89 -0.13
CA TYR A 172 10.04 -7.56 -1.03
C TYR A 172 10.90 -8.79 -1.33
N ASP A 173 11.15 -9.07 -2.62
CA ASP A 173 12.12 -10.06 -3.06
C ASP A 173 13.51 -9.42 -3.07
N LYS A 174 14.36 -9.84 -2.13
CA LYS A 174 15.74 -9.36 -1.99
C LYS A 174 16.64 -9.86 -3.12
N HIS A 175 16.33 -11.02 -3.71
CA HIS A 175 17.11 -11.58 -4.80
C HIS A 175 16.82 -10.86 -6.12
N ARG A 176 15.54 -10.72 -6.48
CA ARG A 176 15.10 -10.00 -7.69
C ARG A 176 15.07 -8.49 -7.53
N ARG A 177 15.23 -8.00 -6.31
CA ARG A 177 15.20 -6.58 -5.93
C ARG A 177 13.89 -5.89 -6.30
N ASN A 178 12.75 -6.59 -6.18
CA ASN A 178 11.44 -6.08 -6.54
C ASN A 178 10.48 -6.00 -5.33
N VAL A 179 9.59 -5.02 -5.37
CA VAL A 179 8.46 -4.92 -4.44
C VAL A 179 7.35 -5.81 -4.99
N LEU A 180 6.94 -6.81 -4.22
CA LEU A 180 5.84 -7.72 -4.58
C LEU A 180 4.50 -7.15 -4.11
N PHE A 181 4.47 -6.63 -2.89
CA PHE A 181 3.30 -5.96 -2.30
C PHE A 181 3.77 -4.79 -1.45
N ALA A 182 2.94 -3.76 -1.36
CA ALA A 182 3.18 -2.60 -0.51
C ALA A 182 1.85 -2.06 0.01
N GLY A 183 1.90 -1.43 1.18
CA GLY A 183 0.76 -0.70 1.69
C GLY A 183 1.10 0.11 2.92
N ALA A 184 0.11 0.85 3.40
CA ALA A 184 0.19 1.62 4.62
C ALA A 184 -1.03 1.34 5.49
N PHE A 185 -0.80 1.15 6.79
CA PHE A 185 -1.87 1.15 7.79
C PHE A 185 -1.91 2.51 8.47
N ASN A 186 -3.09 3.09 8.50
CA ASN A 186 -3.38 4.30 9.25
C ASN A 186 -4.73 4.11 9.95
N LYS A 187 -4.71 3.89 11.26
CA LYS A 187 -5.96 3.73 12.03
C LYS A 187 -6.65 5.08 12.14
N VAL A 188 -7.59 5.33 11.24
CA VAL A 188 -8.42 6.53 11.26
C VAL A 188 -9.72 6.19 11.98
N ASP A 189 -9.93 6.69 13.21
CA ASP A 189 -11.21 6.52 13.91
C ASP A 189 -12.41 6.84 13.01
N GLU A 190 -13.29 5.86 12.83
CA GLU A 190 -14.51 5.97 12.03
C GLU A 190 -15.55 6.94 12.63
N ASN A 191 -15.34 7.39 13.87
CA ASN A 191 -16.21 8.35 14.57
C ASN A 191 -15.90 9.82 14.27
N ASN A 192 -14.89 10.14 13.45
CA ASN A 192 -14.61 11.52 13.10
C ASN A 192 -15.55 12.01 11.97
N SER A 193 -16.57 12.77 12.34
CA SER A 193 -17.65 13.26 11.45
C SER A 193 -17.15 14.07 10.25
N TYR A 194 -15.96 14.67 10.34
CA TYR A 194 -15.29 15.36 9.23
C TYR A 194 -14.91 14.41 8.09
N LEU A 195 -14.45 13.20 8.40
CA LEU A 195 -14.00 12.21 7.41
C LEU A 195 -15.15 11.41 6.79
N LYS A 196 -16.31 11.30 7.46
CA LYS A 196 -17.55 10.81 6.83
C LYS A 196 -18.05 11.76 5.74
N ARG A 197 -17.78 13.06 5.89
CA ARG A 197 -18.16 14.08 4.92
C ARG A 197 -17.20 14.12 3.74
N GLU A 198 -15.91 13.84 3.97
CA GLU A 198 -14.93 13.63 2.90
C GLU A 198 -15.09 12.29 2.21
N ARG A 199 -15.31 11.14 2.86
CA ARG A 199 -15.61 9.87 2.15
C ARG A 199 -16.87 9.92 1.26
N ARG A 200 -17.81 10.84 1.54
CA ARG A 200 -18.99 11.12 0.69
C ARG A 200 -18.75 12.20 -0.38
N ARG A 201 -17.66 12.96 -0.30
CA ARG A 201 -17.31 14.06 -1.23
C ARG A 201 -16.01 13.82 -2.01
N SER A 202 -15.20 12.87 -1.58
CA SER A 202 -13.94 12.42 -2.12
C SER A 202 -14.13 10.96 -2.51
N SER A 203 -14.64 10.79 -3.72
CA SER A 203 -14.17 9.77 -4.65
C SER A 203 -12.76 10.11 -5.19
N TYR A 204 -11.95 10.83 -4.40
CA TYR A 204 -10.66 11.41 -4.80
C TYR A 204 -9.71 11.52 -3.59
N GLY A 205 -8.79 10.56 -3.45
CA GLY A 205 -7.57 10.64 -2.63
C GLY A 205 -7.50 9.64 -1.48
N PHE A 206 -6.41 8.91 -1.22
CA PHE A 206 -5.10 8.76 -1.86
C PHE A 206 -4.53 7.39 -1.43
N PHE A 207 -3.61 6.87 -2.24
CA PHE A 207 -2.69 5.74 -1.96
C PHE A 207 -1.79 5.99 -0.75
#